data_AF-A0A1L7WMI0-F1
#
_entry.id   AF-A0A1L7WMI0-F1
#
_cell.length_a   1.000
_cell.length_b   1.000
_cell.length_c   1.000
_cell.angle_alpha   90.00
_cell.angle_beta   90.00
_cell.angle_gamma   90.00
#
_symmetry.space_group_name_H-M   'P 1'
#
loop_
_entity.id
_entity.type
_entity.pdbx_description
1 polymer ?
#
loop_
_entity_poly.entity_id
_entity_poly.type
_entity_poly.pdbx_seq_one_letter_code
_entity_poly.pdbx_strand_id
1 'polypeptide(L)'
;MHDQVTSMEEVLTKYRDLKNAACMILGNLQFLFPGLIDSHLHACQWPNMAMGMEAGLKDWIEKYTDPLEASYSDNEKARRVYSELVQKELELGTTTCAYNSTIHYQATNILADMCQKYGQRAIIGNSSCTMNSTSNNWEESVEQSLIDDRRSIEYIHREGAIFVRQSSWLASAGHLNAIRTSHYERIRARMSETLYDTERTAAVHRGLGSYAQMYEHYGLMHSRSIMAHCIYLTETGIEVLARTDTRVAHNPNSNTCLTDGECNVRRLLCAGVKVGLGTDCSAGYSTSMLDAMRQASNVSRHLAMHTDDMSLKLDFEECVWLGTMGSAQVLGLEEKTGTFVPGKCF
;
A
#
# COMPACT_ATOMS: atom_id res chain seq x y z
N MET A 1 -8.67 -14.83 28.27
CA MET A 1 -9.91 -15.25 28.96
C MET A 1 -11.04 -14.60 28.18
N HIS A 2 -11.74 -15.37 27.32
CA HIS A 2 -12.87 -14.83 26.56
C HIS A 2 -14.04 -14.67 27.52
N ASP A 3 -14.58 -13.46 27.65
CA ASP A 3 -15.85 -13.25 28.36
C ASP A 3 -16.92 -14.09 27.64
N GLN A 4 -17.34 -15.19 28.24
CA GLN A 4 -18.55 -15.88 27.79
C GLN A 4 -19.74 -15.06 28.27
N VAL A 5 -20.29 -14.27 27.35
CA VAL A 5 -21.51 -13.50 27.57
C VAL A 5 -22.71 -14.41 27.29
N THR A 6 -23.62 -14.53 28.25
CA THR A 6 -24.82 -15.39 28.10
C THR A 6 -26.09 -14.62 27.78
N SER A 7 -26.11 -13.30 28.01
CA SER A 7 -27.25 -12.43 27.68
C SER A 7 -26.83 -10.98 27.42
N MET A 8 -27.66 -10.22 26.69
CA MET A 8 -27.45 -8.79 26.45
C MET A 8 -27.49 -7.97 27.75
N GLU A 9 -28.36 -8.35 28.67
CA GLU A 9 -28.54 -7.67 29.96
C GLU A 9 -27.25 -7.73 30.81
N GLU A 10 -26.52 -8.85 30.74
CA GLU A 10 -25.21 -9.02 31.36
C GLU A 10 -24.17 -8.06 30.76
N VAL A 11 -24.12 -7.92 29.43
CA VAL A 11 -23.21 -6.97 28.74
C VAL A 11 -23.51 -5.55 29.13
N LEU A 12 -24.77 -5.12 29.08
CA LEU A 12 -25.15 -3.73 29.37
C LEU A 12 -24.97 -3.37 30.85
N THR A 13 -25.07 -4.36 31.74
CA THR A 13 -24.76 -4.18 33.16
C THR A 13 -23.26 -4.01 33.39
N LYS A 14 -22.44 -4.82 32.70
CA LYS A 14 -20.97 -4.81 32.80
C LYS A 14 -20.35 -3.58 32.11
N TYR A 15 -20.84 -3.24 30.92
CA TYR A 15 -20.36 -2.16 30.07
C TYR A 15 -21.43 -1.08 29.96
N ARG A 16 -21.60 -0.30 31.04
CA ARG A 16 -22.66 0.72 31.15
C ARG A 16 -22.61 1.79 30.05
N ASP A 17 -21.43 2.03 29.49
CA ASP A 17 -21.23 2.98 28.39
C ASP A 17 -21.88 2.52 27.07
N LEU A 18 -22.24 1.23 26.97
CA LEU A 18 -22.91 0.64 25.82
C LEU A 18 -24.44 0.65 25.93
N LYS A 19 -25.03 1.31 26.95
CA LYS A 19 -26.49 1.30 27.19
C LYS A 19 -27.33 1.75 25.99
N ASN A 20 -26.78 2.62 25.15
CA ASN A 20 -27.44 3.14 23.94
C ASN A 20 -26.85 2.56 22.64
N ALA A 21 -25.95 1.56 22.72
CA ALA A 21 -25.33 0.98 21.54
C ALA A 21 -26.35 0.17 20.74
N ALA A 22 -26.28 0.26 19.41
CA ALA A 22 -27.01 -0.63 18.55
C ALA A 22 -26.48 -2.06 18.74
N CYS A 23 -27.37 -2.98 19.06
CA CYS A 23 -27.03 -4.40 19.16
C CYS A 23 -27.34 -5.10 17.83
N MET A 24 -26.35 -5.83 17.32
CA MET A 24 -26.52 -6.76 16.22
C MET A 24 -26.23 -8.17 16.70
N ILE A 25 -27.23 -9.05 16.62
CA ILE A 25 -27.07 -10.48 16.86
C ILE A 25 -26.86 -11.14 15.50
N LEU A 26 -25.73 -11.81 15.35
CA LEU A 26 -25.39 -12.53 14.13
C LEU A 26 -26.17 -13.85 14.07
N GLY A 27 -26.66 -14.20 12.88
CA GLY A 27 -27.27 -15.50 12.63
C GLY A 27 -26.24 -16.63 12.63
N ASN A 28 -26.72 -17.88 12.65
CA ASN A 28 -25.87 -19.08 12.77
C ASN A 28 -24.82 -19.27 11.66
N LEU A 29 -24.95 -18.55 10.53
CA LEU A 29 -24.05 -18.62 9.38
C LEU A 29 -23.28 -17.31 9.16
N GLN A 30 -23.28 -16.43 10.15
CA GLN A 30 -22.59 -15.14 10.11
C GLN A 30 -21.47 -15.12 11.15
N PHE A 31 -20.37 -14.46 10.80
CA PHE A 31 -19.24 -14.24 11.68
C PHE A 31 -18.68 -12.84 11.46
N LEU A 32 -17.96 -12.32 12.46
CA LEU A 32 -17.17 -11.11 12.31
C LEU A 32 -15.77 -11.48 11.85
N PHE A 33 -15.22 -10.62 11.00
CA PHE A 33 -13.85 -10.71 10.53
C PHE A 33 -13.21 -9.33 10.68
N PRO A 34 -11.92 -9.22 11.07
CA PRO A 34 -11.25 -7.93 11.08
C PRO A 34 -11.37 -7.27 9.70
N GLY A 35 -11.56 -5.96 9.67
CA GLY A 35 -11.56 -5.24 8.41
C GLY A 35 -10.27 -5.50 7.62
N LEU A 36 -10.39 -5.68 6.30
CA LEU A 36 -9.26 -5.95 5.43
C LEU A 36 -8.41 -4.69 5.27
N ILE A 37 -7.10 -4.87 5.14
CA ILE A 37 -6.15 -3.77 5.06
C ILE A 37 -5.31 -3.86 3.80
N ASP A 38 -5.53 -2.92 2.89
CA ASP A 38 -4.74 -2.76 1.68
C ASP A 38 -3.54 -1.85 1.96
N SER A 39 -2.33 -2.39 1.80
CA SER A 39 -1.09 -1.67 2.06
C SER A 39 -0.52 -0.92 0.83
N HIS A 40 -1.13 -1.07 -0.35
CA HIS A 40 -0.70 -0.40 -1.57
C HIS A 40 -1.79 -0.38 -2.67
N LEU A 41 -2.33 0.80 -2.98
CA LEU A 41 -3.33 0.98 -4.05
C LEU A 41 -3.15 2.35 -4.74
N HIS A 42 -3.08 2.42 -6.08
CA HIS A 42 -3.14 3.71 -6.78
C HIS A 42 -4.58 4.15 -7.06
N ALA A 43 -5.10 5.03 -6.21
CA ALA A 43 -6.49 5.48 -6.28
C ALA A 43 -6.82 6.15 -7.63
N CYS A 44 -5.86 6.90 -8.16
CA CYS A 44 -5.99 7.62 -9.43
C CYS A 44 -6.12 6.69 -10.64
N GLN A 45 -5.67 5.44 -10.49
CA GLN A 45 -5.63 4.45 -11.55
C GLN A 45 -6.88 3.57 -11.60
N TRP A 46 -7.83 3.71 -10.65
CA TRP A 46 -9.11 2.97 -10.64
C TRP A 46 -9.84 2.91 -11.99
N PRO A 47 -9.88 3.98 -12.81
CA PRO A 47 -10.51 3.92 -14.14
C PRO A 47 -9.82 2.97 -15.15
N ASN A 48 -8.56 2.57 -14.91
CA ASN A 48 -7.77 1.71 -15.80
C ASN A 48 -7.84 0.23 -15.45
N MET A 49 -8.69 -0.17 -14.51
CA MET A 49 -8.81 -1.56 -14.07
C MET A 49 -8.95 -2.54 -15.24
N ALA A 50 -8.08 -3.55 -15.23
CA ALA A 50 -7.98 -4.60 -16.25
C ALA A 50 -7.63 -4.13 -17.68
N MET A 51 -7.19 -2.88 -17.88
CA MET A 51 -6.76 -2.39 -19.19
C MET A 51 -5.25 -2.60 -19.42
N GLY A 52 -4.88 -3.08 -20.61
CA GLY A 52 -3.48 -3.14 -21.06
C GLY A 52 -2.63 -4.24 -20.41
N MET A 53 -3.26 -5.29 -19.86
CA MET A 53 -2.60 -6.39 -19.15
C MET A 53 -1.72 -7.26 -20.05
N GLU A 54 -1.80 -7.09 -21.37
CA GLU A 54 -0.89 -7.72 -22.33
C GLU A 54 0.48 -7.03 -22.44
N ALA A 55 0.64 -5.85 -21.85
CA ALA A 55 1.86 -5.07 -21.88
C ALA A 55 2.75 -5.34 -20.66
N GLY A 56 4.07 -5.18 -20.82
CA GLY A 56 4.98 -5.09 -19.68
C GLY A 56 4.87 -3.72 -18.98
N LEU A 57 5.37 -3.64 -17.74
CA LEU A 57 5.25 -2.46 -16.87
C LEU A 57 5.55 -1.12 -17.57
N LYS A 58 6.66 -1.02 -18.31
CA LYS A 58 7.05 0.23 -18.98
C LYS A 58 5.97 0.69 -19.97
N ASP A 59 5.56 -0.18 -20.88
CA ASP A 59 4.63 0.18 -21.96
C ASP A 59 3.22 0.40 -21.39
N TRP A 60 2.86 -0.31 -20.33
CA TRP A 60 1.63 -0.08 -19.58
C TRP A 60 1.58 1.32 -18.97
N ILE A 61 2.67 1.75 -18.30
CA ILE A 61 2.76 3.08 -17.70
C ILE A 61 2.62 4.17 -18.77
N GLU A 62 3.39 4.06 -19.86
CA GLU A 62 3.45 5.10 -20.90
C GLU A 62 2.11 5.27 -21.64
N LYS A 63 1.35 4.17 -21.82
CA LYS A 63 0.12 4.15 -22.63
C LYS A 63 -1.15 4.39 -21.82
N TYR A 64 -1.21 3.91 -20.59
CA TYR A 64 -2.45 3.92 -19.79
C TYR A 64 -2.33 4.79 -18.54
N THR A 65 -1.27 4.61 -17.76
CA THR A 65 -1.17 5.20 -16.42
C THR A 65 -0.81 6.68 -16.46
N ASP A 66 0.24 7.04 -17.18
CA ASP A 66 0.75 8.41 -17.19
C ASP A 66 -0.28 9.42 -17.75
N PRO A 67 -1.00 9.14 -18.86
CA PRO A 67 -2.07 10.02 -19.33
C PRO A 67 -3.24 10.13 -18.35
N LEU A 68 -3.58 9.03 -17.66
CA LEU A 68 -4.67 9.01 -16.71
C LEU A 68 -4.32 9.86 -15.48
N GLU A 69 -3.14 9.69 -14.90
CA GLU A 69 -2.70 10.47 -13.75
C GLU A 69 -2.58 11.97 -14.07
N ALA A 70 -2.06 12.33 -15.25
CA ALA A 70 -1.99 13.73 -15.72
C ALA A 70 -3.36 14.43 -15.72
N SER A 71 -4.42 13.68 -16.04
CA SER A 71 -5.78 14.23 -16.15
C SER A 71 -6.43 14.61 -14.82
N TYR A 72 -5.81 14.30 -13.67
CA TYR A 72 -6.31 14.70 -12.34
C TYR A 72 -6.02 16.16 -11.97
N SER A 73 -5.45 16.94 -12.89
CA SER A 73 -5.56 18.40 -12.86
C SER A 73 -7.04 18.86 -12.89
N ASP A 74 -7.95 18.03 -13.41
CA ASP A 74 -9.40 18.18 -13.24
C ASP A 74 -9.88 17.64 -11.88
N ASN A 75 -10.18 18.57 -10.97
CA ASN A 75 -10.67 18.25 -9.62
C ASN A 75 -12.05 17.59 -9.60
N GLU A 76 -12.92 17.82 -10.60
CA GLU A 76 -14.24 17.19 -10.64
C GLU A 76 -14.11 15.71 -11.04
N LYS A 77 -13.17 15.40 -11.93
CA LYS A 77 -12.76 14.01 -12.18
C LYS A 77 -12.25 13.35 -10.91
N ALA A 78 -11.36 14.01 -10.16
CA ALA A 78 -10.84 13.49 -8.90
C ALA A 78 -11.97 13.16 -7.91
N ARG A 79 -12.92 14.08 -7.71
CA ARG A 79 -14.08 13.87 -6.83
C ARG A 79 -14.90 12.67 -7.26
N ARG A 80 -15.24 12.57 -8.55
CA ARG A 80 -16.05 11.47 -9.08
C ARG A 80 -15.36 10.12 -8.88
N VAL A 81 -14.09 10.01 -9.27
CA VAL A 81 -13.35 8.74 -9.22
C VAL A 81 -13.10 8.30 -7.78
N TYR A 82 -12.58 9.19 -6.92
CA TYR A 82 -12.28 8.83 -5.54
C TYR A 82 -13.53 8.55 -4.70
N SER A 83 -14.64 9.23 -5.00
CA SER A 83 -15.93 8.91 -4.36
C SER A 83 -16.39 7.49 -4.70
N GLU A 84 -16.24 7.06 -5.95
CA GLU A 84 -16.61 5.71 -6.37
C GLU A 84 -15.69 4.65 -5.77
N LEU A 85 -14.37 4.86 -5.85
CA LEU A 85 -13.37 3.93 -5.34
C LEU A 85 -13.52 3.69 -3.84
N VAL A 86 -13.59 4.74 -3.01
CA VAL A 86 -13.65 4.57 -1.54
C VAL A 86 -14.90 3.80 -1.12
N GLN A 87 -16.04 4.07 -1.76
CA GLN A 87 -17.27 3.31 -1.52
C GLN A 87 -17.06 1.85 -1.93
N LYS A 88 -16.43 1.60 -3.09
CA LYS A 88 -16.18 0.25 -3.57
C LYS A 88 -15.27 -0.56 -2.65
N GLU A 89 -14.21 0.07 -2.15
CA GLU A 89 -13.30 -0.56 -1.19
C GLU A 89 -14.00 -0.95 0.11
N LEU A 90 -14.86 -0.08 0.64
CA LEU A 90 -15.66 -0.37 1.82
C LEU A 90 -16.67 -1.50 1.57
N GLU A 91 -17.32 -1.54 0.41
CA GLU A 91 -18.21 -2.64 0.01
C GLU A 91 -17.47 -3.99 -0.05
N LEU A 92 -16.20 -3.98 -0.44
CA LEU A 92 -15.33 -5.16 -0.51
C LEU A 92 -14.70 -5.53 0.84
N GLY A 93 -14.95 -4.75 1.90
CA GLY A 93 -14.47 -4.99 3.25
C GLY A 93 -13.09 -4.39 3.57
N THR A 94 -12.52 -3.57 2.68
CA THR A 94 -11.27 -2.83 2.92
C THR A 94 -11.54 -1.63 3.82
N THR A 95 -11.34 -1.78 5.13
CA THR A 95 -11.60 -0.70 6.11
C THR A 95 -10.41 0.24 6.26
N THR A 96 -9.21 -0.21 5.88
CA THR A 96 -7.99 0.60 5.88
C THR A 96 -7.26 0.45 4.55
N CYS A 97 -6.91 1.56 3.89
CA CYS A 97 -6.16 1.54 2.64
C CYS A 97 -5.01 2.55 2.63
N ALA A 98 -3.88 2.14 2.08
CA ALA A 98 -2.75 3.02 1.79
C ALA A 98 -2.77 3.44 0.31
N TYR A 99 -3.32 4.62 0.05
CA TYR A 99 -3.53 5.16 -1.29
C TYR A 99 -2.34 5.97 -1.82
N ASN A 100 -2.01 5.71 -3.07
CA ASN A 100 -1.21 6.57 -3.92
C ASN A 100 -2.16 7.45 -4.75
N SER A 101 -2.00 8.77 -4.69
CA SER A 101 -2.77 9.74 -5.48
C SER A 101 -1.97 10.12 -6.74
N THR A 102 -2.04 11.38 -7.16
CA THR A 102 -1.26 11.94 -8.27
C THR A 102 -0.28 12.99 -7.75
N ILE A 103 0.45 13.65 -8.66
CA ILE A 103 1.30 14.80 -8.33
C ILE A 103 0.48 16.04 -7.91
N HIS A 104 -0.83 16.07 -8.17
CA HIS A 104 -1.70 17.21 -7.90
C HIS A 104 -2.18 17.20 -6.44
N TYR A 105 -1.69 18.11 -5.61
CA TYR A 105 -2.04 18.17 -4.19
C TYR A 105 -3.56 18.35 -3.95
N GLN A 106 -4.26 19.05 -4.84
CA GLN A 106 -5.72 19.22 -4.75
C GLN A 106 -6.44 17.87 -4.88
N ALA A 107 -6.03 17.03 -5.84
CA ALA A 107 -6.59 15.68 -5.99
C ALA A 107 -6.34 14.84 -4.74
N THR A 108 -5.13 14.90 -4.17
CA THR A 108 -4.80 14.19 -2.92
C THR A 108 -5.66 14.64 -1.74
N ASN A 109 -5.90 15.95 -1.60
CA ASN A 109 -6.78 16.47 -0.56
C ASN A 109 -8.23 16.01 -0.78
N ILE A 110 -8.70 15.95 -2.03
CA ILE A 110 -10.03 15.42 -2.38
C ILE A 110 -10.14 13.93 -2.00
N LEU A 111 -9.08 13.14 -2.19
CA LEU A 111 -9.09 11.74 -1.75
C LEU A 111 -9.25 11.63 -0.23
N ALA A 112 -8.60 12.53 0.53
CA ALA A 112 -8.77 12.60 1.97
C ALA A 112 -10.21 12.96 2.37
N ASP A 113 -10.83 13.93 1.69
CA ASP A 113 -12.23 14.29 1.88
C ASP A 113 -13.14 13.08 1.66
N MET A 114 -12.89 12.29 0.60
CA MET A 114 -13.73 11.12 0.30
C MET A 114 -13.55 10.02 1.34
N CYS A 115 -12.31 9.74 1.78
CA CYS A 115 -12.06 8.78 2.86
C CYS A 115 -12.79 9.19 4.15
N GLN A 116 -12.70 10.47 4.53
CA GLN A 116 -13.38 10.99 5.72
C GLN A 116 -14.91 10.92 5.57
N LYS A 117 -15.45 11.37 4.43
CA LYS A 117 -16.89 11.37 4.12
C LYS A 117 -17.52 9.99 4.26
N TYR A 118 -16.82 8.95 3.79
CA TYR A 118 -17.31 7.57 3.81
C TYR A 118 -16.82 6.76 5.03
N GLY A 119 -15.99 7.34 5.88
CA GLY A 119 -15.50 6.72 7.12
C GLY A 119 -14.40 5.67 6.92
N GLN A 120 -13.70 5.67 5.79
CA GLN A 120 -12.57 4.76 5.56
C GLN A 120 -11.30 5.28 6.25
N ARG A 121 -10.58 4.41 6.95
CA ARG A 121 -9.25 4.75 7.45
C ARG A 121 -8.28 4.78 6.27
N ALA A 122 -7.57 5.88 6.09
CA ALA A 122 -6.66 6.01 4.96
C ALA A 122 -5.28 6.54 5.34
N ILE A 123 -4.29 6.02 4.62
CA ILE A 123 -2.94 6.52 4.56
C ILE A 123 -2.75 7.07 3.15
N ILE A 124 -2.62 8.40 3.01
CA ILE A 124 -2.71 9.05 1.70
C ILE A 124 -1.40 9.77 1.37
N GLY A 125 -0.95 9.62 0.13
CA GLY A 125 0.26 10.26 -0.37
C GLY A 125 0.12 10.90 -1.72
N ASN A 126 0.76 12.06 -1.88
CA ASN A 126 1.09 12.61 -3.19
C ASN A 126 2.07 11.68 -3.89
N SER A 127 1.80 11.37 -5.15
CA SER A 127 2.81 10.79 -6.02
C SER A 127 3.87 11.84 -6.34
N SER A 128 5.08 11.39 -6.65
CA SER A 128 6.15 12.24 -7.15
C SER A 128 6.51 11.82 -8.56
N CYS A 129 6.82 12.76 -9.45
CA CYS A 129 7.36 12.42 -10.77
C CYS A 129 8.22 13.59 -11.25
N THR A 130 9.55 13.43 -11.27
CA THR A 130 10.46 14.53 -11.69
C THR A 130 11.12 14.30 -13.04
N MET A 131 10.98 13.11 -13.65
CA MET A 131 11.67 12.75 -14.88
C MET A 131 10.87 11.70 -15.67
N ASN A 132 11.04 11.67 -17.00
CA ASN A 132 10.55 10.64 -17.91
C ASN A 132 9.04 10.35 -17.88
N SER A 133 8.19 11.36 -17.64
CA SER A 133 6.76 11.24 -17.98
C SER A 133 6.58 11.34 -19.50
N THR A 134 5.63 10.60 -20.06
CA THR A 134 5.27 10.62 -21.49
C THR A 134 4.08 11.54 -21.78
N SER A 135 3.44 12.06 -20.74
CA SER A 135 2.18 12.81 -20.82
C SER A 135 2.21 14.15 -20.10
N ASN A 136 3.41 14.73 -19.91
CA ASN A 136 3.65 15.95 -19.12
C ASN A 136 3.18 15.86 -17.65
N ASN A 137 3.12 14.65 -17.11
CA ASN A 137 2.78 14.34 -15.72
C ASN A 137 4.05 14.41 -14.85
N TRP A 138 4.65 15.59 -14.76
CA TRP A 138 5.82 15.84 -13.94
C TRP A 138 5.62 17.04 -13.02
N GLU A 139 6.32 17.02 -11.90
CA GLU A 139 6.40 18.13 -10.97
C GLU A 139 7.31 19.22 -11.56
N GLU A 140 6.93 20.48 -11.39
CA GLU A 140 7.67 21.63 -11.96
C GLU A 140 9.11 21.73 -11.41
N SER A 141 9.27 21.47 -10.12
CA SER A 141 10.56 21.47 -9.43
C SER A 141 10.48 20.65 -8.14
N VAL A 142 11.64 20.29 -7.59
CA VAL A 142 11.71 19.64 -6.27
C VAL A 142 11.19 20.58 -5.18
N GLU A 143 11.47 21.88 -5.30
CA GLU A 143 11.00 22.90 -4.36
C GLU A 143 9.47 23.00 -4.35
N GLN A 144 8.85 23.05 -5.53
CA GLN A 144 7.39 23.10 -5.67
C GLN A 144 6.74 21.83 -5.14
N SER A 145 7.35 20.67 -5.43
CA SER A 145 6.95 19.37 -4.91
C SER A 145 6.86 19.34 -3.38
N LEU A 146 7.90 19.85 -2.69
CA LEU A 146 7.91 19.93 -1.22
C LEU A 146 6.88 20.90 -0.67
N ILE A 147 6.56 21.99 -1.40
CA ILE A 147 5.51 22.94 -1.01
C ILE A 147 4.15 22.26 -1.08
N ASP A 148 3.89 21.54 -2.18
CA ASP A 148 2.62 20.85 -2.41
C ASP A 148 2.41 19.69 -1.42
N ASP A 149 3.48 19.02 -1.01
CA ASP A 149 3.44 18.09 0.11
C ASP A 149 3.03 18.73 1.42
N ARG A 150 3.63 19.87 1.78
CA ARG A 150 3.28 20.54 3.02
C ARG A 150 1.82 20.93 3.04
N ARG A 151 1.28 21.40 1.90
CA ARG A 151 -0.15 21.69 1.75
C ARG A 151 -1.01 20.46 2.01
N SER A 152 -0.65 19.29 1.48
CA SER A 152 -1.40 18.06 1.73
C SER A 152 -1.21 17.51 3.14
N ILE A 153 -0.01 17.60 3.72
CA ILE A 153 0.26 17.22 5.12
C ILE A 153 -0.63 18.01 6.06
N GLU A 154 -0.59 19.34 5.96
CA GLU A 154 -1.38 20.24 6.81
C GLU A 154 -2.88 19.97 6.68
N TYR A 155 -3.34 19.73 5.45
CA TYR A 155 -4.73 19.43 5.16
C TYR A 155 -5.15 18.08 5.75
N ILE A 156 -4.42 17.00 5.45
CA ILE A 156 -4.75 15.63 5.82
C ILE A 156 -4.70 15.42 7.34
N HIS A 157 -3.72 16.03 8.02
CA HIS A 157 -3.65 15.98 9.48
C HIS A 157 -4.85 16.65 10.15
N ARG A 158 -5.36 17.76 9.58
CA ARG A 158 -6.58 18.42 10.09
C ARG A 158 -7.81 17.53 9.95
N GLU A 159 -7.92 16.77 8.87
CA GLU A 159 -9.06 15.90 8.60
C GLU A 159 -9.00 14.53 9.33
N GLY A 160 -7.94 14.27 10.10
CA GLY A 160 -7.79 13.07 10.93
C GLY A 160 -7.31 11.83 10.20
N ALA A 161 -6.83 11.97 8.95
CA ALA A 161 -6.16 10.91 8.19
C ALA A 161 -4.63 10.98 8.36
N ILE A 162 -3.94 9.94 7.91
CA ILE A 162 -2.47 9.86 8.01
C ILE A 162 -1.86 10.21 6.65
N PHE A 163 -0.97 11.22 6.61
CA PHE A 163 -0.21 11.52 5.41
C PHE A 163 1.03 10.62 5.27
N VAL A 164 1.36 10.23 4.05
CA VAL A 164 2.61 9.54 3.69
C VAL A 164 3.15 10.07 2.39
N ARG A 165 4.42 10.48 2.34
CA ARG A 165 5.04 10.86 1.08
C ARG A 165 5.35 9.61 0.26
N GLN A 166 4.91 9.60 -0.99
CA GLN A 166 5.30 8.56 -1.95
C GLN A 166 6.48 9.05 -2.79
N SER A 167 7.55 8.29 -2.82
CA SER A 167 8.63 8.43 -3.78
C SER A 167 8.33 7.51 -4.96
N SER A 168 8.24 8.06 -6.16
CA SER A 168 8.20 7.22 -7.35
C SER A 168 9.59 6.76 -7.73
N TRP A 169 9.62 5.71 -8.53
CA TRP A 169 10.81 5.20 -9.17
C TRP A 169 11.47 6.21 -10.15
N LEU A 170 10.85 7.38 -10.38
CA LEU A 170 11.34 8.47 -11.22
C LEU A 170 11.90 9.65 -10.42
N ALA A 171 12.06 9.49 -9.11
CA ALA A 171 12.69 10.49 -8.25
C ALA A 171 14.20 10.58 -8.55
N SER A 172 14.65 11.76 -8.96
CA SER A 172 16.08 12.03 -9.13
C SER A 172 16.83 11.94 -7.79
N ALA A 173 18.17 11.80 -7.82
CA ALA A 173 18.98 11.88 -6.61
C ALA A 173 18.73 13.18 -5.81
N GLY A 174 18.49 14.29 -6.51
CA GLY A 174 18.11 15.57 -5.89
C GLY A 174 16.77 15.47 -5.15
N HIS A 175 15.78 14.82 -5.76
CA HIS A 175 14.48 14.59 -5.14
C HIS A 175 14.59 13.65 -3.92
N LEU A 176 15.32 12.55 -4.02
CA LEU A 176 15.54 11.62 -2.89
C LEU A 176 16.24 12.32 -1.71
N ASN A 177 17.24 13.16 -2.00
CA ASN A 177 17.91 13.94 -0.97
C ASN A 177 16.98 15.01 -0.35
N ALA A 178 16.11 15.62 -1.14
CA ALA A 178 15.12 16.59 -0.65
C ALA A 178 14.09 15.94 0.28
N ILE A 179 13.65 14.71 -0.02
CA ILE A 179 12.79 13.93 0.87
C ILE A 179 13.50 13.69 2.21
N ARG A 180 14.77 13.28 2.18
CA ARG A 180 15.58 13.08 3.39
C ARG A 180 15.60 14.32 4.29
N THR A 181 15.85 15.49 3.72
CA THR A 181 15.94 16.76 4.47
C THR A 181 14.60 17.26 4.99
N SER A 182 13.49 16.77 4.44
CA SER A 182 12.15 17.23 4.81
C SER A 182 11.58 16.50 6.03
N HIS A 183 12.29 15.48 6.55
CA HIS A 183 11.91 14.73 7.74
C HIS A 183 10.50 14.12 7.68
N TYR A 184 10.08 13.64 6.51
CA TYR A 184 8.81 12.94 6.38
C TYR A 184 8.75 11.74 7.32
N GLU A 185 7.65 11.63 8.07
CA GLU A 185 7.49 10.58 9.08
C GLU A 185 7.34 9.18 8.47
N ARG A 186 6.88 9.08 7.23
CA ARG A 186 6.56 7.83 6.54
C ARG A 186 6.89 7.98 5.06
N ILE A 187 7.50 6.94 4.50
CA ILE A 187 7.89 6.87 3.09
C ILE A 187 7.25 5.64 2.44
N ARG A 188 6.72 5.82 1.24
CA ARG A 188 6.31 4.71 0.37
C ARG A 188 7.05 4.78 -0.95
N ALA A 189 7.58 3.66 -1.44
CA ALA A 189 8.17 3.60 -2.77
C ALA A 189 7.98 2.20 -3.39
N ARG A 190 8.18 2.11 -4.70
CA ARG A 190 8.34 0.83 -5.40
C ARG A 190 9.82 0.43 -5.35
N MET A 191 10.11 -0.86 -5.23
CA MET A 191 11.48 -1.36 -5.18
C MET A 191 11.58 -2.75 -5.79
N SER A 192 12.55 -2.94 -6.68
CA SER A 192 12.89 -4.23 -7.29
C SER A 192 11.68 -4.98 -7.82
N GLU A 193 10.80 -4.27 -8.53
CA GLU A 193 9.58 -4.79 -9.15
C GLU A 193 9.93 -5.62 -10.39
N THR A 194 10.81 -5.11 -11.26
CA THR A 194 11.21 -5.78 -12.51
C THR A 194 12.72 -5.81 -12.70
N LEU A 195 13.26 -6.72 -13.51
CA LEU A 195 14.69 -6.68 -13.85
C LEU A 195 15.07 -5.36 -14.55
N TYR A 196 14.18 -4.87 -15.43
CA TYR A 196 14.34 -3.56 -16.06
C TYR A 196 14.49 -2.44 -15.02
N ASP A 197 13.70 -2.51 -13.95
CA ASP A 197 13.73 -1.47 -12.93
C ASP A 197 15.03 -1.41 -12.14
N THR A 198 15.56 -2.60 -11.88
CA THR A 198 16.74 -2.80 -11.06
C THR A 198 17.98 -2.40 -11.85
N GLU A 199 18.05 -2.78 -13.12
CA GLU A 199 19.12 -2.39 -14.04
C GLU A 199 19.19 -0.87 -14.26
N ARG A 200 18.04 -0.24 -14.53
CA ARG A 200 17.99 1.21 -14.73
C ARG A 200 18.35 1.97 -13.46
N THR A 201 17.87 1.53 -12.30
CA THR A 201 18.23 2.14 -11.00
C THR A 201 19.73 2.09 -10.78
N ALA A 202 20.37 0.93 -11.02
CA ALA A 202 21.81 0.78 -10.91
C ALA A 202 22.58 1.69 -11.90
N ALA A 203 22.03 1.91 -13.10
CA ALA A 203 22.63 2.79 -14.10
C ALA A 203 22.57 4.28 -13.72
N VAL A 204 21.48 4.73 -13.07
CA VAL A 204 21.27 6.11 -12.61
C VAL A 204 22.04 6.39 -11.32
N HIS A 205 22.03 5.45 -10.38
CA HIS A 205 22.62 5.59 -9.05
C HIS A 205 23.90 4.76 -8.91
N ARG A 206 24.86 5.02 -9.82
CA ARG A 206 26.10 4.25 -9.92
C ARG A 206 26.89 4.26 -8.60
N GLY A 207 27.40 3.08 -8.22
CA GLY A 207 28.22 2.90 -7.03
C GLY A 207 27.44 2.64 -5.74
N LEU A 208 26.10 2.71 -5.77
CA LEU A 208 25.24 2.28 -4.68
C LEU A 208 24.83 0.83 -4.97
N GLY A 209 25.36 -0.12 -4.20
CA GLY A 209 25.38 -1.56 -4.55
C GLY A 209 24.04 -2.14 -5.00
N SER A 210 23.06 -2.24 -4.09
CA SER A 210 21.69 -2.70 -4.39
C SER A 210 20.66 -1.57 -4.34
N TYR A 211 19.47 -1.82 -4.89
CA TYR A 211 18.34 -0.88 -4.85
C TYR A 211 18.00 -0.49 -3.39
N ALA A 212 17.98 -1.45 -2.46
CA ALA A 212 17.78 -1.16 -1.04
C ALA A 212 18.90 -0.29 -0.45
N GLN A 213 20.17 -0.53 -0.82
CA GLN A 213 21.30 0.30 -0.37
C GLN A 213 21.25 1.71 -0.94
N MET A 214 20.66 1.90 -2.13
CA MET A 214 20.37 3.23 -2.67
C MET A 214 19.40 3.98 -1.76
N TYR A 215 18.25 3.39 -1.42
CA TYR A 215 17.30 4.04 -0.49
C TYR A 215 17.91 4.26 0.90
N GLU A 216 18.73 3.32 1.38
CA GLU A 216 19.45 3.46 2.66
C GLU A 216 20.43 4.64 2.62
N HIS A 217 21.18 4.80 1.53
CA HIS A 217 22.09 5.93 1.33
C HIS A 217 21.36 7.29 1.41
N TYR A 218 20.14 7.36 0.87
CA TYR A 218 19.29 8.55 0.96
C TYR A 218 18.49 8.64 2.27
N GLY A 219 18.71 7.75 3.24
CA GLY A 219 18.03 7.79 4.54
C GLY A 219 16.53 7.47 4.47
N LEU A 220 16.09 6.76 3.42
CA LEU A 220 14.68 6.42 3.17
C LEU A 220 14.30 5.02 3.65
N MET A 221 15.22 4.31 4.32
CA MET A 221 15.01 2.98 4.88
C MET A 221 14.92 3.09 6.41
N HIS A 222 13.74 2.90 6.96
CA HIS A 222 13.46 2.94 8.40
C HIS A 222 12.14 2.23 8.72
N SER A 223 11.80 2.14 10.01
CA SER A 223 10.62 1.43 10.54
C SER A 223 9.26 1.98 10.12
N ARG A 224 9.23 3.04 9.31
CA ARG A 224 8.03 3.68 8.77
C ARG A 224 8.07 3.79 7.24
N SER A 225 9.05 3.13 6.63
CA SER A 225 9.17 2.98 5.18
C SER A 225 8.49 1.71 4.71
N ILE A 226 7.75 1.81 3.62
CA ILE A 226 7.03 0.71 3.01
C ILE A 226 7.46 0.60 1.54
N MET A 227 7.98 -0.55 1.16
CA MET A 227 8.46 -0.85 -0.18
C MET A 227 7.51 -1.83 -0.87
N ALA A 228 6.95 -1.42 -2.00
CA ALA A 228 6.03 -2.24 -2.79
C ALA A 228 6.80 -3.24 -3.66
N HIS A 229 6.15 -4.37 -3.94
CA HIS A 229 6.59 -5.47 -4.81
C HIS A 229 7.76 -6.29 -4.26
N CYS A 230 8.97 -5.73 -4.22
CA CYS A 230 10.16 -6.39 -3.64
C CYS A 230 10.44 -7.79 -4.22
N ILE A 231 10.31 -7.95 -5.54
CA ILE A 231 10.47 -9.25 -6.23
C ILE A 231 11.96 -9.60 -6.35
N TYR A 232 12.75 -8.72 -6.97
CA TYR A 232 14.16 -8.98 -7.32
C TYR A 232 15.14 -8.49 -6.26
N LEU A 233 14.89 -8.85 -5.00
CA LEU A 233 15.77 -8.47 -3.88
C LEU A 233 17.03 -9.35 -3.81
N THR A 234 18.18 -8.68 -3.76
CA THR A 234 19.47 -9.28 -3.37
C THR A 234 19.49 -9.66 -1.89
N GLU A 235 20.37 -10.58 -1.47
CA GLU A 235 20.55 -10.92 -0.04
C GLU A 235 20.85 -9.68 0.81
N THR A 236 21.80 -8.85 0.37
CA THR A 236 22.10 -7.56 1.03
C THR A 236 20.87 -6.66 1.11
N GLY A 237 19.98 -6.69 0.10
CA GLY A 237 18.74 -5.93 0.13
C GLY A 237 17.79 -6.39 1.24
N ILE A 238 17.66 -7.70 1.45
CA ILE A 238 16.87 -8.25 2.55
C ILE A 238 17.49 -7.92 3.91
N GLU A 239 18.82 -8.00 4.04
CA GLU A 239 19.53 -7.60 5.25
C GLU A 239 19.30 -6.12 5.61
N VAL A 240 19.28 -5.23 4.60
CA VAL A 240 18.96 -3.81 4.79
C VAL A 240 17.52 -3.66 5.27
N LEU A 241 16.55 -4.33 4.63
CA LEU A 241 15.15 -4.29 5.05
C LEU A 241 15.00 -4.72 6.52
N ALA A 242 15.56 -5.86 6.88
CA ALA A 242 15.48 -6.42 8.23
C ALA A 242 16.13 -5.50 9.28
N ARG A 243 17.37 -5.03 9.02
CA ARG A 243 18.10 -4.16 9.97
C ARG A 243 17.42 -2.81 10.17
N THR A 244 16.81 -2.25 9.14
CA THR A 244 16.17 -0.92 9.19
C THR A 244 14.71 -0.98 9.61
N ASP A 245 14.16 -2.19 9.79
CA ASP A 245 12.72 -2.45 9.98
C ASP A 245 11.85 -1.89 8.84
N THR A 246 12.41 -1.77 7.63
CA THR A 246 11.67 -1.37 6.44
C THR A 246 10.71 -2.50 6.05
N ARG A 247 9.49 -2.12 5.66
CA ARG A 247 8.35 -3.03 5.56
C ARG A 247 7.98 -3.25 4.09
N VAL A 248 7.30 -4.35 3.78
CA VAL A 248 7.00 -4.74 2.39
C VAL A 248 5.51 -4.86 2.15
N ALA A 249 5.03 -4.21 1.08
CA ALA A 249 3.70 -4.44 0.52
C ALA A 249 3.81 -5.40 -0.68
N HIS A 250 3.35 -6.64 -0.49
CA HIS A 250 3.34 -7.65 -1.54
C HIS A 250 2.08 -7.52 -2.40
N ASN A 251 2.28 -7.33 -3.71
CA ASN A 251 1.21 -7.05 -4.70
C ASN A 251 1.05 -8.21 -5.70
N PRO A 252 0.61 -9.41 -5.27
CA PRO A 252 0.70 -10.63 -6.08
C PRO A 252 -0.11 -10.60 -7.38
N ASN A 253 -1.27 -9.93 -7.38
CA ASN A 253 -2.11 -9.79 -8.57
C ASN A 253 -1.37 -8.97 -9.65
N SER A 254 -0.96 -7.75 -9.31
CA SER A 254 -0.18 -6.86 -10.18
C SER A 254 1.08 -7.53 -10.73
N ASN A 255 1.89 -8.10 -9.83
CA ASN A 255 3.13 -8.77 -10.19
C ASN A 255 2.94 -9.88 -11.24
N THR A 256 1.82 -10.60 -11.15
CA THR A 256 1.47 -11.67 -12.11
C THR A 256 0.95 -11.09 -13.41
N CYS A 257 0.07 -10.08 -13.35
CA CYS A 257 -0.58 -9.51 -14.52
C CYS A 257 0.40 -8.83 -15.47
N LEU A 258 1.37 -8.09 -14.93
CA LEU A 258 2.39 -7.40 -15.73
C LEU A 258 3.60 -8.29 -16.07
N THR A 259 3.56 -9.57 -15.67
CA THR A 259 4.68 -10.52 -15.85
C THR A 259 5.97 -10.01 -15.16
N ASP A 260 5.83 -9.37 -14.01
CA ASP A 260 6.96 -8.79 -13.29
C ASP A 260 7.74 -9.88 -12.55
N GLY A 261 7.05 -10.80 -11.86
CA GLY A 261 7.66 -11.97 -11.24
C GLY A 261 7.05 -12.41 -9.91
N GLU A 262 7.74 -13.30 -9.20
CA GLU A 262 7.25 -13.99 -8.00
C GLU A 262 7.99 -13.48 -6.75
N CYS A 263 7.32 -12.70 -5.90
CA CYS A 263 7.93 -12.27 -4.63
C CYS A 263 8.05 -13.46 -3.65
N ASN A 264 9.26 -13.75 -3.17
CA ASN A 264 9.47 -14.80 -2.17
C ASN A 264 9.15 -14.29 -0.75
N VAL A 265 7.85 -14.25 -0.43
CA VAL A 265 7.35 -13.80 0.88
C VAL A 265 7.90 -14.62 2.03
N ARG A 266 8.02 -15.95 1.88
CA ARG A 266 8.58 -16.82 2.93
C ARG A 266 9.99 -16.38 3.32
N ARG A 267 10.86 -16.10 2.35
CA ARG A 267 12.23 -15.62 2.59
C ARG A 267 12.24 -14.30 3.36
N LEU A 268 11.34 -13.37 3.04
CA LEU A 268 11.21 -12.09 3.76
C LEU A 268 10.76 -12.30 5.21
N LEU A 269 9.73 -13.13 5.42
CA LEU A 269 9.23 -13.44 6.77
C LEU A 269 10.30 -14.14 7.62
N CYS A 270 11.04 -15.09 7.05
CA CYS A 270 12.15 -15.76 7.73
C CYS A 270 13.29 -14.81 8.12
N ALA A 271 13.50 -13.74 7.35
CA ALA A 271 14.46 -12.68 7.68
C ALA A 271 13.93 -11.67 8.73
N GLY A 272 12.69 -11.82 9.21
CA GLY A 272 12.07 -10.91 10.17
C GLY A 272 11.49 -9.63 9.54
N VAL A 273 11.39 -9.56 8.21
CA VAL A 273 10.78 -8.43 7.52
C VAL A 273 9.27 -8.48 7.68
N LYS A 274 8.65 -7.35 8.03
CA LYS A 274 7.18 -7.21 8.10
C LYS A 274 6.61 -7.15 6.67
N VAL A 275 5.71 -8.07 6.35
CA VAL A 275 5.05 -8.17 5.05
C VAL A 275 3.54 -8.04 5.21
N GLY A 276 2.90 -7.32 4.30
CA GLY A 276 1.45 -7.18 4.15
C GLY A 276 1.06 -7.30 2.69
N LEU A 277 -0.24 -7.24 2.40
CA LEU A 277 -0.76 -7.35 1.04
C LEU A 277 -1.22 -6.00 0.50
N GLY A 278 -1.03 -5.79 -0.80
CA GLY A 278 -1.62 -4.69 -1.55
C GLY A 278 -2.32 -5.20 -2.80
N THR A 279 -3.32 -4.45 -3.26
CA THR A 279 -4.02 -4.76 -4.51
C THR A 279 -3.28 -4.20 -5.72
N ASP A 280 -2.59 -3.07 -5.51
CA ASP A 280 -1.88 -2.33 -6.54
C ASP A 280 -2.73 -2.04 -7.78
N CYS A 281 -3.96 -1.60 -7.52
CA CYS A 281 -4.82 -1.05 -8.57
C CYS A 281 -4.07 0.04 -9.32
N SER A 282 -4.06 0.08 -10.66
CA SER A 282 -4.79 -0.82 -11.57
C SER A 282 -3.94 -1.86 -12.30
N ALA A 283 -2.63 -1.91 -12.02
CA ALA A 283 -1.77 -2.99 -12.50
C ALA A 283 -2.28 -4.35 -12.01
N GLY A 284 -2.75 -4.39 -10.76
CA GLY A 284 -3.64 -5.43 -10.28
C GLY A 284 -5.08 -5.19 -10.73
N TYR A 285 -5.71 -6.17 -11.38
CA TYR A 285 -7.08 -6.04 -11.92
C TYR A 285 -8.19 -6.19 -10.87
N SER A 286 -7.85 -6.45 -9.61
CA SER A 286 -8.83 -6.64 -8.52
C SER A 286 -8.44 -5.78 -7.33
N THR A 287 -9.38 -4.98 -6.82
CA THR A 287 -9.20 -4.27 -5.54
C THR A 287 -9.69 -5.07 -4.33
N SER A 288 -10.14 -6.31 -4.54
CA SER A 288 -10.53 -7.16 -3.41
C SER A 288 -9.29 -7.69 -2.70
N MET A 289 -9.13 -7.37 -1.42
CA MET A 289 -8.10 -7.96 -0.57
C MET A 289 -8.23 -9.49 -0.43
N LEU A 290 -9.43 -10.05 -0.61
CA LEU A 290 -9.61 -11.51 -0.69
C LEU A 290 -8.98 -12.10 -1.94
N ASP A 291 -8.97 -11.38 -3.06
CA ASP A 291 -8.21 -11.79 -4.24
C ASP A 291 -6.71 -11.68 -3.97
N ALA A 292 -6.24 -10.58 -3.37
CA ALA A 292 -4.82 -10.44 -2.99
C ALA A 292 -4.33 -11.62 -2.13
N MET A 293 -5.13 -12.08 -1.16
CA MET A 293 -4.83 -13.28 -0.35
C MET A 293 -4.72 -14.55 -1.20
N ARG A 294 -5.67 -14.77 -2.13
CA ARG A 294 -5.66 -15.94 -3.03
C ARG A 294 -4.43 -15.91 -3.95
N GLN A 295 -4.11 -14.75 -4.50
CA GLN A 295 -2.95 -14.59 -5.38
C GLN A 295 -1.64 -14.76 -4.61
N ALA A 296 -1.51 -14.26 -3.38
CA ALA A 296 -0.34 -14.52 -2.53
C ALA A 296 -0.13 -16.03 -2.30
N SER A 297 -1.22 -16.75 -2.00
CA SER A 297 -1.21 -18.22 -1.90
C SER A 297 -0.76 -18.88 -3.20
N ASN A 298 -1.25 -18.44 -4.36
CA ASN A 298 -0.87 -18.99 -5.66
C ASN A 298 0.59 -18.73 -6.00
N VAL A 299 1.07 -17.49 -5.87
CA VAL A 299 2.47 -17.10 -6.13
C VAL A 299 3.43 -17.94 -5.29
N SER A 300 3.15 -18.13 -3.99
CA SER A 300 3.98 -18.99 -3.13
C SER A 300 4.03 -20.46 -3.58
N ARG A 301 2.96 -20.96 -4.18
CA ARG A 301 2.87 -22.33 -4.70
C ARG A 301 3.58 -22.45 -6.04
N HIS A 302 3.44 -21.47 -6.93
CA HIS A 302 4.20 -21.43 -8.18
C HIS A 302 5.70 -21.44 -7.89
N LEU A 303 6.16 -20.59 -6.97
CA LEU A 303 7.55 -20.59 -6.56
C LEU A 303 8.00 -21.96 -6.01
N ALA A 304 7.18 -22.60 -5.17
CA ALA A 304 7.44 -23.95 -4.67
C ALA A 304 7.49 -25.02 -5.80
N MET A 305 6.65 -24.90 -6.83
CA MET A 305 6.66 -25.79 -8.00
C MET A 305 7.96 -25.66 -8.81
N HIS A 306 8.44 -24.44 -9.03
CA HIS A 306 9.64 -24.20 -9.84
C HIS A 306 10.95 -24.50 -9.09
N THR A 307 10.94 -24.41 -7.76
CA THR A 307 12.13 -24.63 -6.92
C THR A 307 12.17 -26.01 -6.27
N ASP A 308 11.08 -26.77 -6.33
CA ASP A 308 10.87 -28.03 -5.59
C ASP A 308 11.01 -27.86 -4.05
N ASP A 309 10.72 -26.66 -3.53
CA ASP A 309 10.76 -26.34 -2.10
C ASP A 309 9.37 -26.02 -1.55
N MET A 310 8.76 -27.01 -0.90
CA MET A 310 7.43 -26.90 -0.31
C MET A 310 7.36 -25.96 0.90
N SER A 311 8.50 -25.58 1.50
CA SER A 311 8.55 -24.66 2.64
C SER A 311 8.21 -23.21 2.26
N LEU A 312 8.29 -22.88 0.96
CA LEU A 312 7.99 -21.55 0.44
C LEU A 312 6.48 -21.24 0.43
N LYS A 313 5.64 -22.26 0.54
CA LYS A 313 4.18 -22.10 0.51
C LYS A 313 3.68 -21.28 1.70
N LEU A 314 2.73 -20.40 1.41
CA LEU A 314 1.90 -19.74 2.42
C LEU A 314 0.63 -20.58 2.67
N ASP A 315 0.33 -20.81 3.95
CA ASP A 315 -0.94 -21.42 4.36
C ASP A 315 -2.09 -20.41 4.41
N PHE A 316 -3.29 -20.88 4.79
CA PHE A 316 -4.48 -20.04 4.78
C PHE A 316 -4.42 -18.97 5.87
N GLU A 317 -3.99 -19.36 7.07
CA GLU A 317 -3.84 -18.52 8.25
C GLU A 317 -2.81 -17.40 7.99
N GLU A 318 -1.71 -17.71 7.32
CA GLU A 318 -0.70 -16.75 6.89
C GLU A 318 -1.27 -15.76 5.88
N CYS A 319 -2.02 -16.22 4.87
CA CYS A 319 -2.65 -15.31 3.90
C CYS A 319 -3.65 -14.36 4.58
N VAL A 320 -4.46 -14.89 5.51
CA VAL A 320 -5.38 -14.10 6.33
C VAL A 320 -4.62 -13.08 7.19
N TRP A 321 -3.53 -13.50 7.82
CA TRP A 321 -2.67 -12.61 8.60
C TRP A 321 -2.13 -11.47 7.73
N LEU A 322 -1.55 -11.79 6.56
CA LEU A 322 -0.95 -10.81 5.67
C LEU A 322 -1.96 -9.75 5.19
N GLY A 323 -3.22 -10.13 4.93
CA GLY A 323 -4.26 -9.16 4.52
C GLY A 323 -5.00 -8.47 5.68
N THR A 324 -4.63 -8.75 6.93
CA THR A 324 -5.17 -8.11 8.14
C THR A 324 -4.03 -7.57 9.02
N MET A 325 -3.60 -8.33 10.03
CA MET A 325 -2.61 -7.89 11.02
C MET A 325 -1.21 -7.64 10.42
N GLY A 326 -0.79 -8.42 9.43
CA GLY A 326 0.46 -8.20 8.70
C GLY A 326 0.45 -6.86 7.97
N SER A 327 -0.62 -6.56 7.22
CA SER A 327 -0.82 -5.22 6.65
C SER A 327 -0.92 -4.12 7.72
N ALA A 328 -1.57 -4.35 8.87
CA ALA A 328 -1.58 -3.38 9.97
C ALA A 328 -0.15 -3.07 10.47
N GLN A 329 0.69 -4.11 10.61
CA GLN A 329 2.11 -3.98 10.95
C GLN A 329 2.89 -3.24 9.86
N VAL A 330 2.61 -3.47 8.58
CA VAL A 330 3.21 -2.69 7.48
C VAL A 330 2.88 -1.21 7.63
N LEU A 331 1.62 -0.89 7.90
CA LEU A 331 1.15 0.49 7.99
C LEU A 331 1.51 1.21 9.31
N GLY A 332 2.01 0.50 10.32
CA GLY A 332 2.32 1.09 11.63
C GLY A 332 1.07 1.34 12.46
N LEU A 333 0.07 0.48 12.26
CA LEU A 333 -1.26 0.53 12.85
C LEU A 333 -1.57 -0.74 13.65
N GLU A 334 -0.57 -1.56 13.94
CA GLU A 334 -0.68 -2.82 14.68
C GLU A 334 -1.34 -2.64 16.05
N GLU A 335 -1.09 -1.53 16.75
CA GLU A 335 -1.72 -1.23 18.04
C GLU A 335 -3.15 -0.70 17.91
N LYS A 336 -3.57 -0.33 16.69
CA LYS A 336 -4.87 0.32 16.43
C LYS A 336 -5.87 -0.61 15.76
N THR A 337 -5.45 -1.54 14.91
CA THR A 337 -6.36 -2.41 14.14
C THR A 337 -5.71 -3.74 13.76
N GLY A 338 -6.38 -4.53 12.91
CA GLY A 338 -5.90 -5.82 12.36
C GLY A 338 -6.39 -7.06 13.12
N THR A 339 -6.90 -6.91 14.36
CA THR A 339 -7.38 -8.02 15.21
C THR A 339 -8.46 -7.56 16.19
N PHE A 340 -9.27 -8.49 16.69
CA PHE A 340 -10.22 -8.24 17.79
C PHE A 340 -9.56 -8.36 19.17
N VAL A 341 -8.73 -7.38 19.52
CA VAL A 341 -8.10 -7.27 20.85
C VAL A 341 -8.67 -6.04 21.57
N PRO A 342 -9.03 -6.13 22.87
CA PRO A 342 -9.53 -4.98 23.62
C PRO A 342 -8.61 -3.75 23.48
N GLY A 343 -9.21 -2.59 23.18
CA GLY A 343 -8.50 -1.33 22.92
C GLY A 343 -8.24 -1.03 21.44
N LYS A 344 -8.34 -2.01 20.54
CA LYS A 344 -8.23 -1.78 19.09
C LYS A 344 -9.55 -1.35 18.46
N CYS A 345 -9.45 -0.61 17.36
CA CYS A 345 -10.56 -0.32 16.45
C CYS A 345 -10.81 -1.50 15.50
N PHE A 346 -12.09 -1.74 15.19
CA PHE A 346 -12.54 -2.68 14.18
C PHE A 346 -13.11 -1.96 12.95
#